data_AF-A0A0R2B5N3-F1
#
_entry.id   AF-A0A0R2B5N3-F1
#
_cell.length_a   1.000
_cell.length_b   1.000
_cell.length_c   1.000
_cell.angle_alpha   90.00
_cell.angle_beta   90.00
_cell.angle_gamma   90.00
#
_symmetry.space_group_name_H-M   'P 1'
#
loop_
_entity.id
_entity.type
_entity.pdbx_description
1 polymer ?
#
loop_
_entity_poly.entity_id
_entity_poly.type
_entity_poly.pdbx_seq_one_letter_code
_entity_poly.pdbx_strand_id
1 'polypeptide(L)'
;MSVKDYVVKSYQMTRVEEERQPWEQRVTETRYRVFDLEGNLVDDAQGYGYKSARNAHIGYSYKRQPEHQKTDKKLKRLVRSWCHKHADVAASIEVYVFDTLKSGQTLTVLEEKALFEGLTAKMSDVPFTAADYFKYR
;
A
#
# COMPACT_ATOMS: atom_id res chain seq x y z
N MET A 1 -2.13 16.97 18.45
CA MET A 1 -2.73 15.64 18.26
C MET A 1 -4.04 15.82 17.50
N SER A 2 -4.22 15.19 16.34
CA SER A 2 -5.52 15.20 15.66
C SER A 2 -6.53 14.43 16.52
N VAL A 3 -7.66 15.06 16.87
CA VAL A 3 -8.73 14.42 17.63
C VAL A 3 -9.38 13.37 16.72
N LYS A 4 -9.42 12.11 17.17
CA LYS A 4 -10.10 11.05 16.44
C LYS A 4 -11.61 11.23 16.60
N ASP A 5 -12.32 11.21 15.49
CA ASP A 5 -13.78 11.25 15.35
C ASP A 5 -14.42 9.85 15.41
N TYR A 6 -13.74 8.89 16.06
CA TYR A 6 -14.19 7.50 16.16
C TYR A 6 -13.54 6.81 17.36
N VAL A 7 -14.16 5.72 17.81
CA VAL A 7 -13.67 4.86 18.88
C VAL A 7 -13.50 3.42 18.42
N VAL A 8 -12.53 2.71 18.99
CA VAL A 8 -12.31 1.28 18.75
C VAL A 8 -12.75 0.53 20.00
N LYS A 9 -13.66 -0.45 19.84
CA LYS A 9 -14.16 -1.28 20.94
C LYS A 9 -13.79 -2.74 20.69
N SER A 10 -13.43 -3.44 21.76
CA SER A 10 -13.22 -4.89 21.74
C SER A 10 -14.54 -5.65 21.98
N TYR A 11 -14.61 -6.86 21.48
CA TYR A 11 -15.66 -7.83 21.75
C TYR A 11 -15.07 -9.25 21.75
N GLN A 12 -15.75 -10.18 22.43
CA GLN A 12 -15.38 -11.60 22.36
C GLN A 12 -16.11 -12.25 21.20
N MET A 13 -15.37 -12.98 20.37
CA MET A 13 -15.90 -13.77 19.26
C MET A 13 -15.57 -15.23 19.52
N THR A 14 -16.60 -16.06 19.58
CA THR A 14 -16.41 -17.52 19.63
C THR A 14 -16.54 -18.05 18.22
N ARG A 15 -15.50 -18.74 17.75
CA ARG A 15 -15.55 -19.48 16.49
C ARG A 15 -15.50 -20.98 16.76
N VAL A 16 -16.19 -21.74 15.94
CA VAL A 16 -16.03 -23.19 15.87
C VAL A 16 -14.96 -23.44 14.81
N GLU A 17 -13.82 -24.02 15.19
CA GLU A 17 -12.84 -24.46 14.21
C GLU A 17 -13.34 -25.76 13.59
N GLU A 18 -13.91 -25.65 12.40
CA GLU A 18 -14.32 -26.79 11.61
C GLU A 18 -13.11 -27.26 10.78
N GLU A 19 -12.44 -28.32 11.24
CA GLU A 19 -12.20 -29.53 10.45
C GLU A 19 -11.22 -30.49 11.16
N ARG A 20 -11.67 -31.75 11.29
CA ARG A 20 -10.96 -32.99 11.68
C ARG A 20 -10.98 -33.38 13.17
N GLN A 21 -12.14 -33.91 13.59
CA GLN A 21 -12.39 -34.83 14.73
C GLN A 21 -12.59 -34.19 16.15
N PRO A 22 -13.14 -34.93 17.15
CA PRO A 22 -14.55 -34.86 17.57
C PRO A 22 -14.79 -34.05 18.86
N TRP A 23 -13.80 -33.29 19.32
CA TRP A 23 -13.99 -32.38 20.46
C TRP A 23 -14.10 -30.95 19.90
N GLU A 24 -15.32 -30.42 19.85
CA GLU A 24 -15.59 -29.01 19.51
C GLU A 24 -14.70 -28.09 20.36
N GLN A 25 -13.59 -27.59 19.80
CA GLN A 25 -12.81 -26.55 20.45
C GLN A 25 -13.44 -25.22 20.09
N ARG A 26 -14.28 -24.72 21.01
CA ARG A 26 -14.76 -23.34 20.96
C ARG A 26 -13.59 -22.43 21.33
N VAL A 27 -13.03 -21.77 20.33
CA VAL A 27 -11.99 -20.76 20.55
C VAL A 27 -12.68 -19.41 20.71
N THR A 28 -12.60 -18.87 21.93
CA THR A 28 -12.99 -17.48 22.20
C THR A 28 -11.78 -16.59 21.99
N GLU A 29 -11.92 -15.62 21.10
CA GLU A 29 -10.87 -14.65 20.79
C GLU A 29 -11.39 -13.21 20.92
N THR A 30 -10.52 -12.32 21.38
CA THR A 30 -10.83 -10.88 21.43
C THR A 30 -10.66 -10.28 20.05
N ARG A 31 -11.70 -9.60 19.58
CA ARG A 31 -11.75 -8.91 18.28
C ARG A 31 -12.10 -7.45 18.48
N TYR A 32 -11.78 -6.61 17.50
CA TYR A 32 -11.97 -5.16 17.58
C TYR A 32 -12.79 -4.65 16.41
N ARG A 33 -13.66 -3.67 16.68
CA ARG A 33 -14.51 -2.97 15.69
C ARG A 33 -14.43 -1.47 15.91
N VAL A 34 -14.80 -0.71 14.89
CA VAL A 34 -14.73 0.75 14.86
C VAL A 34 -16.14 1.32 14.88
N PHE A 35 -16.35 2.29 15.75
CA PHE A 35 -17.61 3.01 15.92
C PHE A 35 -17.37 4.51 15.73
N ASP A 36 -18.35 5.22 15.19
CA ASP A 36 -18.38 6.68 15.27
C ASP A 36 -18.63 7.15 16.73
N LEU A 37 -18.65 8.47 16.95
CA LEU A 37 -18.88 9.04 18.28
C LEU A 37 -20.33 8.87 18.75
N GLU A 38 -21.25 8.72 17.81
CA GLU A 38 -22.68 8.46 18.02
C GLU A 38 -22.96 7.00 18.40
N GLY A 39 -21.98 6.11 18.24
CA GLY A 39 -22.06 4.70 18.62
C GLY A 39 -22.50 3.75 17.50
N ASN A 40 -22.56 4.20 16.24
CA ASN A 40 -22.85 3.37 15.09
C ASN A 40 -21.61 2.59 14.64
N LEU A 41 -21.80 1.35 14.22
CA LEU A 41 -20.72 0.50 13.70
C LEU A 41 -20.33 0.95 12.29
N VAL A 42 -19.09 1.44 12.12
CA VAL A 42 -18.59 1.97 10.84
C VAL A 42 -17.58 1.05 10.16
N ASP A 43 -16.93 0.16 10.91
CA ASP A 43 -16.05 -0.88 10.37
C ASP A 43 -15.92 -2.08 11.33
N ASP A 44 -16.19 -3.28 10.83
CA ASP A 44 -16.07 -4.53 11.56
C ASP A 44 -15.17 -5.56 10.88
N ALA A 45 -14.34 -5.12 9.92
CA ALA A 45 -13.52 -6.01 9.10
C ALA A 45 -14.33 -7.10 8.39
N GLN A 46 -15.47 -6.73 7.77
CA GLN A 46 -16.33 -7.64 7.01
C GLN A 46 -16.92 -8.76 7.90
N GLY A 47 -17.30 -8.43 9.14
CA GLY A 47 -17.85 -9.37 10.12
C GLY A 47 -16.82 -10.13 10.96
N TYR A 48 -15.55 -10.20 10.56
CA TYR A 48 -14.52 -10.96 11.29
C TYR A 48 -13.94 -10.23 12.51
N GLY A 49 -13.99 -8.91 12.52
CA GLY A 49 -13.30 -8.06 13.48
C GLY A 49 -11.77 -8.10 13.35
N TYR A 50 -11.13 -7.00 13.74
CA TYR A 50 -9.67 -6.92 13.76
C TYR A 50 -9.09 -7.71 14.93
N LYS A 51 -7.91 -8.30 14.75
CA LYS A 51 -7.17 -9.00 15.83
C LYS A 51 -6.56 -8.06 16.88
N SER A 52 -6.48 -6.77 16.58
CA SER A 52 -5.93 -5.76 17.50
C SER A 52 -6.55 -4.38 17.25
N ALA A 53 -6.57 -3.54 18.29
CA ALA A 53 -7.04 -2.16 18.17
C ALA A 53 -6.20 -1.34 17.17
N ARG A 54 -4.87 -1.59 17.13
CA ARG A 54 -3.97 -0.95 16.16
C ARG A 54 -4.38 -1.27 14.72
N ASN A 55 -4.71 -2.52 14.42
CA ASN A 55 -5.13 -2.92 13.08
C ASN A 55 -6.50 -2.32 12.72
N ALA A 56 -7.39 -2.15 13.69
CA ALA A 56 -8.66 -1.44 13.49
C ALA A 56 -8.44 0.04 13.13
N HIS A 57 -7.54 0.74 13.85
CA HIS A 57 -7.15 2.12 13.52
C HIS A 57 -6.57 2.23 12.11
N ILE A 58 -5.65 1.33 11.75
CA ILE A 58 -5.00 1.32 10.43
C ILE A 58 -6.04 1.04 9.33
N GLY A 59 -6.84 -0.04 9.48
CA GLY A 59 -7.85 -0.42 8.50
C GLY A 59 -8.86 0.69 8.24
N TYR A 60 -9.39 1.29 9.31
CA TYR A 60 -10.35 2.39 9.18
C TYR A 60 -9.73 3.65 8.56
N SER A 61 -8.46 3.96 8.88
CA SER A 61 -7.73 5.05 8.23
C SER A 61 -7.62 4.84 6.71
N TYR A 62 -7.33 3.62 6.26
CA TYR A 62 -7.28 3.30 4.83
C TYR A 62 -8.64 3.48 4.16
N LYS A 63 -9.74 3.04 4.79
CA LYS A 63 -11.10 3.20 4.27
C LYS A 63 -11.47 4.66 4.01
N ARG A 64 -10.93 5.57 4.83
CA ARG A 64 -11.17 7.03 4.75
C ARG A 64 -10.27 7.79 3.79
N GLN A 65 -9.31 7.12 3.14
CA GLN A 65 -8.42 7.74 2.15
C GLN A 65 -8.63 7.17 0.73
N PRO A 66 -9.87 7.20 0.17
CA PRO A 66 -10.14 6.65 -1.15
C PRO A 66 -9.48 7.47 -2.28
N GLU A 67 -9.28 8.78 -2.08
CA GLU A 67 -8.70 9.67 -3.08
C GLU A 67 -7.22 9.35 -3.32
N HIS A 68 -6.41 9.26 -2.26
CA HIS A 68 -5.00 8.90 -2.35
C HIS A 68 -4.78 7.53 -3.04
N GLN A 69 -5.66 6.56 -2.78
CA GLN A 69 -5.60 5.26 -3.45
C GLN A 69 -5.94 5.34 -4.95
N LYS A 70 -6.86 6.23 -5.34
CA LYS A 70 -7.20 6.46 -6.75
C LYS A 70 -6.08 7.19 -7.47
N THR A 71 -5.44 8.18 -6.85
CA THR A 71 -4.30 8.90 -7.43
C THR A 71 -3.10 7.99 -7.61
N ASP A 72 -2.76 7.18 -6.60
CA ASP A 72 -1.67 6.18 -6.66
C ASP A 72 -1.88 5.18 -7.81
N LYS A 73 -3.09 4.63 -7.97
CA LYS A 73 -3.43 3.73 -9.08
C LYS A 73 -3.32 4.41 -10.45
N LYS A 74 -3.76 5.66 -10.58
CA LYS A 74 -3.65 6.43 -11.83
C LYS A 74 -2.20 6.69 -12.19
N LEU A 75 -1.39 7.14 -11.23
CA LEU A 75 0.02 7.41 -11.42
C LEU A 75 0.80 6.14 -11.79
N LYS A 76 0.54 5.02 -11.10
CA LYS A 76 1.12 3.72 -11.45
C LYS A 76 0.79 3.29 -12.88
N ARG A 77 -0.46 3.48 -13.31
CA ARG A 77 -0.87 3.17 -14.70
C ARG A 77 -0.18 4.09 -15.70
N LEU A 78 -0.05 5.38 -15.37
CA LEU A 78 0.63 6.38 -16.18
C LEU A 78 2.11 6.02 -16.39
N VAL A 79 2.85 5.73 -15.31
CA VAL A 79 4.26 5.32 -15.36
C VAL A 79 4.43 4.08 -16.23
N ARG A 80 3.64 3.02 -15.98
CA ARG A 80 3.73 1.78 -16.77
C ARG A 80 3.41 1.99 -18.26
N SER A 81 2.40 2.79 -18.56
CA SER A 81 2.07 3.12 -19.94
C SER A 81 3.18 3.91 -20.63
N TRP A 82 3.86 4.78 -19.89
CA TRP A 82 5.00 5.53 -20.39
C TRP A 82 6.21 4.61 -20.61
N CYS A 83 6.54 3.72 -19.67
CA CYS A 83 7.61 2.73 -19.85
C CYS A 83 7.38 1.86 -21.08
N HIS A 84 6.13 1.48 -21.36
CA HIS A 84 5.80 0.70 -22.55
C HIS A 84 6.02 1.49 -23.85
N LYS A 85 5.71 2.80 -23.86
CA LYS A 85 5.92 3.69 -25.01
C LYS A 85 7.40 4.04 -25.22
N HIS A 86 8.17 4.08 -24.14
CA HIS A 86 9.58 4.48 -24.09
C HIS A 86 10.43 3.33 -23.57
N ALA A 87 10.25 2.15 -24.18
CA ALA A 87 10.88 0.90 -23.74
C ALA A 87 12.42 0.95 -23.86
N ASP A 88 12.95 1.74 -24.78
CA ASP A 88 14.37 2.02 -24.95
C ASP A 88 14.98 2.74 -23.73
N VAL A 89 14.29 3.77 -23.24
CA VAL A 89 14.69 4.51 -22.03
C VAL A 89 14.55 3.61 -20.80
N ALA A 90 13.43 2.88 -20.70
CA ALA A 90 13.20 1.97 -19.58
C ALA A 90 14.28 0.87 -19.50
N ALA A 91 14.60 0.24 -20.62
CA ALA A 91 15.66 -0.77 -20.71
C ALA A 91 17.03 -0.19 -20.38
N SER A 92 17.34 1.03 -20.82
CA SER A 92 18.62 1.69 -20.50
C SER A 92 18.78 1.91 -18.99
N ILE A 93 17.70 2.32 -18.31
CA ILE A 93 17.70 2.47 -16.85
C ILE A 93 17.85 1.11 -16.17
N GLU A 94 17.14 0.07 -16.63
CA GLU A 94 17.25 -1.27 -16.07
C GLU A 94 18.67 -1.84 -16.18
N VAL A 95 19.32 -1.68 -17.33
CA VAL A 95 20.72 -2.11 -17.54
C VAL A 95 21.64 -1.40 -16.54
N TYR A 96 21.52 -0.09 -16.39
CA TYR A 96 22.36 0.66 -15.46
C TYR A 96 22.16 0.22 -14.00
N VAL A 97 20.90 0.05 -13.58
CA VAL A 97 20.54 -0.44 -12.25
C VAL A 97 21.09 -1.86 -12.03
N PHE A 98 20.95 -2.73 -13.02
CA PHE A 98 21.42 -4.11 -12.95
C PHE A 98 22.95 -4.21 -12.87
N ASP A 99 23.67 -3.41 -13.65
CA ASP A 99 25.13 -3.41 -13.61
C ASP A 99 25.66 -2.81 -12.29
N THR A 100 25.00 -1.79 -11.74
CA THR A 100 25.31 -1.28 -10.40
C THR A 100 25.14 -2.36 -9.33
N LEU A 101 24.05 -3.15 -9.42
CA LEU A 101 23.79 -4.28 -8.53
C LEU A 101 24.83 -5.41 -8.67
N LYS A 102 25.31 -5.71 -9.88
CA LYS A 102 26.40 -6.68 -10.08
C LYS A 102 27.69 -6.26 -9.37
N SER A 103 27.94 -4.96 -9.26
CA SER A 103 29.07 -4.41 -8.50
C SER A 103 28.85 -4.42 -6.98
N GLY A 104 27.73 -4.99 -6.50
CA GLY A 104 27.39 -5.04 -5.07
C GLY A 104 26.91 -3.69 -4.52
N GLN A 105 26.51 -2.77 -5.39
CA GLN A 105 26.09 -1.42 -5.04
C GLN A 105 24.61 -1.19 -5.40
N THR A 106 24.04 -0.11 -4.87
CA THR A 106 22.68 0.35 -5.20
C THR A 106 22.73 1.84 -5.49
N LEU A 107 21.89 2.30 -6.41
CA LEU A 107 21.75 3.73 -6.64
C LEU A 107 21.11 4.40 -5.42
N THR A 108 21.66 5.55 -5.03
CA THR A 108 21.02 6.49 -4.13
C THR A 108 19.87 7.21 -4.85
N VAL A 109 18.95 7.80 -4.09
CA VAL A 109 17.84 8.60 -4.64
C VAL A 109 18.34 9.75 -5.54
N LEU A 110 19.51 10.32 -5.23
CA LEU A 110 20.13 11.37 -6.03
C LEU A 110 20.60 10.82 -7.40
N GLU A 111 21.23 9.64 -7.39
CA GLU A 111 21.72 8.97 -8.60
C GLU A 111 20.58 8.45 -9.47
N GLU A 112 19.52 7.88 -8.87
CA GLU A 112 18.29 7.50 -9.57
C GLU A 112 17.69 8.70 -10.29
N LYS A 113 17.56 9.84 -9.59
CA LYS A 113 17.07 11.08 -10.17
C LYS A 113 17.94 11.55 -11.34
N ALA A 114 19.26 11.63 -11.14
CA ALA A 114 20.19 12.09 -12.16
C ALA A 114 20.18 11.19 -13.41
N LEU A 115 20.09 9.87 -13.23
CA LEU A 115 19.99 8.90 -14.31
C LEU A 115 18.72 9.11 -15.14
N PHE A 116 17.56 9.20 -14.47
CA PHE A 116 16.29 9.37 -15.16
C PHE A 116 16.19 10.73 -15.86
N GLU A 117 16.56 11.82 -15.19
CA GLU A 117 16.55 13.16 -15.80
C GLU A 117 17.53 13.25 -16.97
N GLY A 118 18.71 12.62 -16.87
CA GLY A 118 19.69 12.58 -17.96
C GLY A 118 19.17 11.86 -19.20
N LEU A 119 18.52 10.71 -19.03
CA LEU A 119 17.97 9.92 -20.14
C LEU A 119 16.69 10.54 -20.73
N THR A 120 15.99 11.37 -19.97
CA THR A 120 14.74 12.02 -20.41
C THR A 120 14.90 13.51 -20.73
N ALA A 121 16.10 14.08 -20.63
CA ALA A 121 16.35 15.53 -20.79
C ALA A 121 15.87 16.12 -22.13
N LYS A 122 15.80 15.31 -23.19
CA LYS A 122 15.33 15.71 -24.52
C LYS A 122 13.85 15.40 -24.78
N MET A 123 13.17 14.80 -23.80
CA MET A 123 11.77 14.43 -23.89
C MET A 123 10.91 15.57 -23.35
N SER A 124 9.96 16.03 -24.15
CA SER A 124 9.07 17.14 -23.80
C SER A 124 7.85 16.72 -22.96
N ASP A 125 7.60 15.43 -22.80
CA ASP A 125 6.39 14.90 -22.13
C ASP A 125 6.74 13.75 -21.17
N VAL A 126 7.30 14.10 -20.02
CA VAL A 126 7.44 13.19 -18.87
C VAL A 126 6.43 13.63 -17.80
N PRO A 127 5.29 12.94 -17.65
CA PRO A 127 4.17 13.44 -16.86
C PRO A 127 4.27 13.08 -15.36
N PHE A 128 5.45 12.71 -14.87
CA PHE A 128 5.71 12.28 -13.50
C PHE A 128 7.17 12.53 -13.11
N THR A 129 7.48 12.44 -11.82
CA THR A 129 8.84 12.66 -11.31
C THR A 129 9.70 11.41 -11.43
N ALA A 130 11.03 11.55 -11.33
CA ALA A 130 11.93 10.41 -11.20
C ALA A 130 11.54 9.51 -10.03
N ALA A 131 11.16 10.07 -8.88
CA ALA A 131 10.72 9.29 -7.72
C ALA A 131 9.49 8.41 -8.05
N ASP A 132 8.52 8.95 -8.80
CA ASP A 132 7.34 8.18 -9.24
C ASP A 132 7.74 7.08 -10.22
N TYR A 133 8.66 7.36 -11.14
CA TYR A 133 9.21 6.37 -12.06
C TYR A 133 9.84 5.22 -11.28
N PHE A 134 10.79 5.50 -10.38
CA PHE A 134 11.49 4.44 -9.66
C PHE A 134 10.56 3.65 -8.72
N LYS A 135 9.48 4.27 -8.23
CA LYS A 135 8.45 3.63 -7.41
C LYS A 135 7.54 2.67 -8.20
N TYR A 136 7.23 2.94 -9.47
CA TYR A 136 6.18 2.23 -10.21
C TYR A 136 6.57 1.58 -11.53
N ARG A 137 7.81 1.79 -12.01
CA ARG A 137 8.35 1.16 -13.22
C ARG A 137 8.18 -0.36 -13.20
#